data_AF-A0A5K0XDP4-F1
#
_entry.id   AF-A0A5K0XDP4-F1
#
_cell.length_a   1.000
_cell.length_b   1.000
_cell.length_c   1.000
_cell.angle_alpha   90.00
_cell.angle_beta   90.00
_cell.angle_gamma   90.00
#
_symmetry.space_group_name_H-M   'P 1'
#
loop_
_entity.id
_entity.type
_entity.pdbx_description
1 polymer ?
#
loop_
_entity_poly.entity_id
_entity_poly.type
_entity_poly.pdbx_seq_one_letter_code
_entity_poly.pdbx_strand_id
1 'polypeptide(L)' 'NMRSISILLLLIFIFISMAAKSVSGCKRVACRRREFKGCHGIVHNCPAACPETCKIDCRTCKPVC' A
#
# COMPACT_ATOMS: atom_id res chain seq x y z
N ASN A 1 26.29 30.52 -11.19
CA ASN A 1 26.62 29.69 -12.37
C ASN A 1 25.42 28.82 -12.73
N MET A 2 24.72 29.12 -13.82
CA MET A 2 23.38 28.57 -14.13
C MET A 2 23.34 27.03 -14.26
N ARG A 3 24.44 26.43 -14.73
CA ARG A 3 24.61 24.97 -14.85
C ARG A 3 24.71 24.28 -13.49
N SER A 4 25.44 24.88 -12.54
CA SER A 4 25.56 24.34 -11.17
C SER A 4 24.24 24.37 -10.43
N ILE A 5 23.39 25.38 -10.68
CA ILE A 5 22.05 25.49 -10.07
C ILE A 5 21.14 24.38 -10.62
N SER A 6 21.18 24.12 -11.93
CA SER A 6 20.38 23.05 -12.56
C SER A 6 20.73 21.65 -12.03
N ILE A 7 22.03 21.37 -11.85
CA ILE A 7 22.51 20.09 -11.28
C ILE A 7 22.04 19.94 -9.83
N LEU A 8 22.11 21.02 -9.04
CA LEU A 8 21.67 21.01 -7.64
C LEU A 8 20.17 20.71 -7.52
N LEU A 9 19.34 21.28 -8.40
CA LEU A 9 17.89 21.04 -8.42
C LEU A 9 17.54 19.58 -8.77
N LEU A 10 18.25 18.97 -9.72
CA LEU A 10 18.06 17.56 -10.10
C LEU A 10 18.41 16.61 -8.94
N LEU A 11 19.49 16.87 -8.22
CA LEU A 11 19.89 16.06 -7.07
C LEU A 11 18.84 16.12 -5.95
N ILE A 12 18.31 17.32 -5.65
CA ILE A 12 17.26 17.50 -4.65
C ILE A 12 15.99 16.70 -5.02
N PHE A 13 15.60 16.67 -6.29
CA PHE A 13 14.41 15.93 -6.75
C PHE A 13 14.53 14.41 -6.57
N ILE A 14 15.73 13.86 -6.81
CA ILE A 14 16.01 12.42 -6.60
C ILE A 14 15.92 12.06 -5.11
N PHE A 15 16.46 12.90 -4.22
CA PHE A 15 16.36 12.69 -2.77
C PHE A 15 14.91 12.70 -2.26
N ILE A 16 14.06 13.60 -2.79
CA ILE A 16 12.63 13.68 -2.39
C ILE A 16 11.87 12.41 -2.77
N SER A 17 12.21 11.80 -3.91
CA SER A 17 11.51 10.62 -4.44
C SER A 17 11.70 9.37 -3.57
N MET A 18 12.81 9.27 -2.85
CA MET A 18 13.16 8.12 -2.00
C MET A 18 12.39 8.10 -0.67
N ALA A 19 11.70 9.20 -0.31
CA ALA A 19 11.01 9.36 0.97
C ALA A 19 9.53 8.95 0.96
N ALA A 20 8.97 8.58 -0.20
CA ALA A 20 7.57 8.15 -0.31
C ALA A 20 7.41 6.64 -0.01
N LYS A 21 7.77 6.22 1.20
CA LYS A 21 7.22 4.99 1.80
C LYS A 21 6.43 5.45 3.01
N SER A 22 5.22 5.96 2.78
CA SER A 22 4.31 6.28 3.86
C SER A 22 4.12 5.01 4.68
N VAL A 23 4.45 5.07 5.97
CA VAL A 23 3.98 4.11 6.97
C VAL A 23 2.50 4.45 7.22
N SER A 24 1.70 4.39 6.17
CA SER A 24 0.27 4.45 6.29
C SER A 24 -0.15 3.15 6.96
N GLY A 25 -0.88 3.30 8.07
CA GLY A 25 -1.30 2.18 8.90
C GLY A 25 -1.83 1.03 8.05
N CYS A 26 -1.49 -0.19 8.46
CA CYS A 26 -1.81 -1.38 7.70
C CYS A 26 -3.30 -1.41 7.34
N LYS A 27 -3.62 -1.32 6.04
CA LYS A 27 -5.00 -1.26 5.56
C LYS A 27 -5.72 -2.52 6.00
N ARG A 28 -6.99 -2.34 6.38
CA ARG A 28 -7.88 -3.42 6.75
C ARG A 28 -8.82 -3.74 5.60
N VAL A 29 -8.95 -5.02 5.29
CA VAL A 29 -9.82 -5.54 4.23
C VAL A 29 -10.78 -6.58 4.80
N ALA A 30 -11.99 -6.64 4.27
CA ALA A 30 -13.02 -7.57 4.72
C ALA A 30 -13.90 -8.01 3.56
N CYS A 31 -14.31 -9.28 3.58
CA CYS A 31 -15.16 -9.80 2.51
C CYS A 31 -16.57 -9.22 2.63
N ARG A 32 -17.10 -8.63 1.55
CA ARG A 32 -18.47 -8.06 1.51
C ARG A 32 -19.48 -8.95 0.76
N ARG A 33 -19.03 -10.12 0.32
CA ARG A 33 -19.84 -11.09 -0.43
C ARG A 33 -20.60 -11.99 0.55
N ARG A 34 -21.92 -11.87 0.58
CA ARG A 34 -22.81 -12.64 1.49
C ARG A 34 -22.83 -14.14 1.20
N GLU A 35 -22.47 -14.54 -0.01
CA GLU A 35 -22.33 -15.95 -0.41
C GLU A 35 -21.29 -16.71 0.44
N PHE A 36 -20.26 -16.00 0.93
CA PHE A 36 -19.22 -16.56 1.80
C PHE A 36 -19.53 -16.30 3.27
N LYS A 37 -20.58 -16.92 3.81
CA LYS A 37 -21.05 -16.70 5.19
C LYS A 37 -19.94 -16.83 6.25
N GLY A 38 -18.99 -17.74 6.06
CA GLY A 38 -17.88 -17.95 7.00
C GLY A 38 -16.77 -16.90 6.98
N CYS A 39 -16.70 -16.06 5.95
CA CYS A 39 -15.69 -15.00 5.79
C CYS A 39 -16.29 -13.59 5.72
N HIS A 40 -17.60 -13.50 5.49
CA HIS A 40 -18.29 -12.23 5.31
C HIS A 40 -18.20 -11.36 6.56
N GLY A 41 -17.70 -10.13 6.40
CA GLY A 41 -17.51 -9.18 7.49
C GLY A 41 -16.31 -9.45 8.39
N ILE A 42 -15.56 -10.54 8.18
CA ILE A 42 -14.31 -10.78 8.92
C ILE A 42 -13.24 -9.83 8.39
N VAL A 43 -12.61 -9.08 9.31
CA VAL A 43 -11.61 -8.09 8.96
C VAL A 43 -10.21 -8.66 9.12
N HIS A 44 -9.41 -8.49 8.07
CA HIS A 44 -8.01 -8.90 8.02
C HIS A 44 -7.10 -7.70 7.79
N ASN A 45 -5.91 -7.74 8.36
CA ASN A 45 -4.85 -6.76 8.09
C ASN A 45 -4.13 -7.15 6.80
N CYS A 46 -3.77 -6.16 5.99
CA CYS A 46 -2.92 -6.38 4.83
C CYS A 46 -1.53 -6.91 5.24
N PRO A 47 -0.83 -7.66 4.38
CA PRO A 47 0.55 -8.04 4.63
C PRO A 47 1.48 -6.83 4.48
N ALA A 48 2.61 -6.84 5.19
CA ALA A 48 3.60 -5.76 5.16
C ALA A 48 4.22 -5.51 3.78
N ALA A 49 4.17 -6.50 2.88
CA ALA A 49 4.61 -6.35 1.49
C ALA A 49 3.73 -5.39 0.68
N CYS A 50 2.43 -5.34 0.97
CA CYS A 50 1.47 -4.48 0.29
C CYS A 50 0.45 -3.88 1.29
N PRO A 51 0.91 -3.01 2.21
CA PRO A 51 0.09 -2.55 3.32
C PRO A 51 -1.13 -1.72 2.89
N GLU A 52 -1.13 -1.18 1.66
CA GLU A 52 -2.22 -0.33 1.14
C GLU A 52 -2.98 -0.91 -0.06
N THR A 53 -2.34 -1.77 -0.85
CA THR A 53 -2.90 -2.26 -2.12
C THR A 53 -3.57 -3.62 -1.99
N CYS A 54 -3.53 -4.25 -0.82
CA CYS A 54 -4.09 -5.58 -0.66
C CYS A 54 -5.62 -5.62 -0.82
N LYS A 55 -6.10 -6.81 -1.18
CA LYS A 55 -7.51 -7.21 -1.31
C LYS A 55 -7.74 -8.49 -0.52
N ILE A 56 -8.99 -8.75 -0.14
CA ILE A 56 -9.36 -10.02 0.49
C ILE A 56 -9.84 -10.99 -0.58
N ASP A 57 -9.30 -12.20 -0.61
CA ASP A 57 -9.90 -13.30 -1.34
C ASP A 57 -10.97 -13.96 -0.47
N CYS A 58 -12.24 -13.72 -0.79
CA CYS A 58 -13.38 -14.28 -0.06
C CYS A 58 -13.44 -15.81 -0.09
N ARG A 59 -12.83 -16.47 -1.09
CA ARG A 59 -12.85 -17.93 -1.23
C ARG A 59 -11.90 -18.61 -0.24
N THR A 60 -10.74 -18.00 0.00
CA THR A 60 -9.73 -18.50 0.93
C THR A 60 -9.71 -17.76 2.26
N CYS A 61 -10.46 -16.66 2.37
CA CYS A 61 -10.49 -15.75 3.51
C CYS A 61 -9.12 -15.18 3.89
N LYS A 62 -8.29 -14.89 2.89
CA LYS A 62 -6.91 -14.40 3.10
C LYS A 62 -6.67 -13.06 2.39
N PRO A 63 -5.92 -12.13 3.01
CA PRO A 63 -5.49 -10.92 2.35
C PRO A 63 -4.36 -11.23 1.36
N VAL A 64 -4.50 -10.73 0.14
CA VAL A 64 -3.56 -10.92 -0.97
C VAL A 64 -3.16 -9.56 -1.55
N CYS A 65 -1.90 -9.48 -1.97
CA CYS A 65 -1.45 -8.53 -2.98
C CYS A 65 -1.81 -9.15 -4.35
#